data_AF-A0A2V9D5Y1-F1
#
_entry.id   AF-A0A2V9D5Y1-F1
#
_cell.length_a   1.000
_cell.length_b   1.000
_cell.length_c   1.000
_cell.angle_alpha   90.00
_cell.angle_beta   90.00
_cell.angle_gamma   90.00
#
_symmetry.space_group_name_H-M   'P 1'
#
loop_
_entity.id
_entity.type
_entity.pdbx_description
1 polymer ?
#
loop_
_entity_poly.entity_id
_entity_poly.type
_entity_poly.pdbx_seq_one_letter_code
_entity_poly.pdbx_strand_id
1 'polypeptide(L)' 'MGDRYYAVGTAHAALGIAAELFGLYIVLVAGTDIVPRRLRFQRWKLWMRVELVLWWVAVLTGVGTYYAWYLAPAPP' A
#
# COMPACT_ATOMS: atom_id res chain seq x y z
N MET A 1 19.28 13.17 11.83
CA MET A 1 19.07 11.70 11.84
C MET A 1 17.61 11.33 12.12
N GLY A 2 16.85 12.10 12.93
CA GLY A 2 15.41 11.85 13.17
C GLY A 2 14.51 11.87 11.93
N ASP A 3 14.76 12.78 10.97
CA ASP A 3 13.88 12.92 9.78
C ASP A 3 13.82 11.65 8.92
N ARG A 4 14.93 10.93 8.76
CA ARG A 4 14.98 9.71 7.94
C ARG A 4 14.27 8.53 8.61
N TYR A 5 14.30 8.47 9.94
CA TYR A 5 13.66 7.41 10.72
C TYR A 5 12.12 7.47 10.61
N TYR A 6 11.57 8.69 10.69
CA TYR A 6 10.14 8.90 10.49
C TYR A 6 9.76 8.81 9.00
N ALA A 7 10.61 9.27 8.08
CA ALA A 7 10.32 9.22 6.65
C ALA A 7 10.06 7.79 6.13
N VAL A 8 10.81 6.79 6.60
CA VAL A 8 10.59 5.38 6.20
C VAL A 8 9.22 4.89 6.66
N GLY A 9 8.86 5.12 7.92
CA GLY A 9 7.55 4.74 8.46
C GLY A 9 6.40 5.48 7.78
N THR A 10 6.54 6.79 7.54
CA THR A 10 5.54 7.59 6.82
C THR A 10 5.35 7.11 5.38
N ALA A 11 6.44 6.79 4.68
CA ALA A 11 6.37 6.26 3.32
C ALA A 11 5.67 4.90 3.29
N HIS A 12 6.01 3.99 4.20
CA HIS A 12 5.33 2.70 4.32
C HIS A 12 3.83 2.87 4.62
N ALA A 13 3.47 3.74 5.57
CA ALA A 13 2.08 4.00 5.92
C ALA A 13 1.29 4.56 4.72
N ALA A 14 1.85 5.51 3.97
CA ALA A 14 1.22 6.05 2.77
C ALA A 14 1.01 4.98 1.68
N LEU A 15 2.01 4.12 1.45
CA LEU A 15 1.92 3.01 0.51
C LEU A 15 0.88 1.98 0.94
N GLY A 16 0.85 1.64 2.23
CA GLY A 16 -0.13 0.72 2.80
C GLY A 16 -1.57 1.24 2.68
N ILE A 17 -1.80 2.52 3.01
CA ILE A 17 -3.12 3.16 2.84
C ILE A 17 -3.53 3.16 1.37
N ALA A 18 -2.61 3.49 0.46
CA ALA A 18 -2.91 3.49 -0.97
C ALA A 18 -3.28 2.09 -1.49
N ALA A 19 -2.54 1.05 -1.09
CA ALA A 19 -2.85 -0.33 -1.42
C ALA A 19 -4.20 -0.76 -0.84
N GLU A 20 -4.44 -0.52 0.45
CA GLU A 20 -5.69 -0.90 1.12
C GLU A 20 -6.91 -0.24 0.47
N LEU A 21 -6.85 1.07 0.23
CA LEU A 21 -7.94 1.79 -0.42
C LEU A 21 -8.17 1.29 -1.86
N PHE A 22 -7.11 0.97 -2.59
CA PHE A 22 -7.24 0.44 -3.94
C PHE A 22 -7.79 -0.99 -3.96
N GLY A 23 -7.36 -1.85 -3.04
CA GLY A 23 -7.93 -3.18 -2.81
C GLY A 23 -9.41 -3.14 -2.43
N LEU A 24 -9.79 -2.27 -1.49
CA LEU A 24 -11.20 -2.06 -1.14
C LEU A 24 -12.02 -1.56 -2.33
N TYR A 25 -11.47 -0.64 -3.12
CA TYR A 25 -12.11 -0.19 -4.35
C TYR A 25 -12.30 -1.34 -5.35
N ILE A 26 -11.30 -2.21 -5.52
CA ILE A 26 -11.41 -3.42 -6.35
C ILE A 26 -12.55 -4.32 -5.88
N VAL A 27 -12.63 -4.58 -4.57
CA VAL A 27 -13.70 -5.39 -3.98
C VAL A 27 -15.07 -4.76 -4.23
N LEU A 28 -15.21 -3.44 -4.06
CA LEU A 28 -16.46 -2.73 -4.35
C LEU A 28 -16.85 -2.84 -5.83
N VAL A 29 -15.91 -2.65 -6.74
CA VAL A 29 -16.14 -2.74 -8.20
C VAL A 29 -16.53 -4.16 -8.63
N ALA A 30 -15.88 -5.18 -8.05
CA ALA A 30 -16.05 -6.59 -8.41
C ALA A 30 -17.27 -7.24 -7.76
N GLY A 31 -17.54 -6.92 -6.49
CA GLY A 31 -18.51 -7.61 -5.65
C GLY A 31 -19.83 -6.87 -5.43
N THR A 32 -19.93 -5.60 -5.85
CA THR A 32 -21.14 -4.79 -5.67
C THR A 32 -21.51 -4.03 -6.94
N ASP A 33 -22.76 -3.56 -7.00
CA ASP A 33 -23.24 -2.65 -8.05
C ASP A 33 -23.31 -1.18 -7.60
N ILE A 34 -22.73 -0.85 -6.45
CA ILE A 34 -22.68 0.51 -5.92
C ILE A 34 -21.81 1.41 -6.81
N VAL A 35 -20.76 0.85 -7.42
CA VAL A 35 -19.85 1.61 -8.28
C VAL A 35 -20.45 1.75 -9.69
N PRO A 36 -20.70 2.99 -10.17
CA PRO A 36 -21.24 3.24 -11.50
C PRO A 36 -20.39 2.59 -12.60
N ARG A 37 -21.02 2.02 -13.64
CA ARG A 37 -20.34 1.33 -14.76
C ARG A 37 -19.19 2.10 -15.39
N ARG A 38 -19.28 3.43 -15.45
CA ARG A 38 -18.24 4.31 -16.01
C ARG A 38 -16.93 4.34 -15.19
N LEU A 39 -16.97 3.96 -13.91
CA LEU A 39 -15.81 3.90 -13.02
C LEU A 39 -15.25 2.47 -12.88
N ARG A 40 -16.02 1.45 -13.28
CA ARG A 40 -15.58 0.05 -13.22
C ARG A 40 -14.40 -0.19 -14.16
N PHE A 41 -13.57 -1.17 -13.82
CA PHE A 41 -12.38 -1.49 -14.61
C PHE A 41 -12.72 -2.12 -15.95
N GLN A 42 -12.10 -1.62 -17.01
CA GLN A 42 -12.12 -2.26 -18.32
C GLN A 42 -10.99 -3.31 -18.47
N ARG A 43 -9.82 -3.05 -17.87
CA ARG A 43 -8.62 -3.89 -17.97
C ARG A 43 -8.27 -4.56 -16.64
N TRP A 44 -9.12 -5.49 -16.20
CA TRP A 44 -8.98 -6.18 -14.90
C TRP A 44 -7.59 -6.73 -14.62
N LYS A 45 -6.98 -7.43 -15.59
CA LYS A 45 -5.65 -8.02 -15.42
C LYS A 45 -4.56 -6.99 -15.13
N LEU A 46 -4.66 -5.78 -15.69
CA LEU A 46 -3.72 -4.70 -15.43
C LEU A 46 -3.90 -4.19 -13.99
N TRP A 47 -5.13 -3.88 -13.59
CA TRP A 47 -5.41 -3.31 -12.27
C TRP A 47 -5.12 -4.30 -11.13
N MET A 48 -5.40 -5.59 -11.32
CA MET A 48 -4.99 -6.61 -10.36
C MET A 48 -3.46 -6.73 -10.22
N ARG A 49 -2.71 -6.54 -11.32
CA ARG A 49 -1.23 -6.52 -11.26
C ARG A 49 -0.70 -5.28 -10.57
N VAL A 50 -1.32 -4.11 -10.80
CA VAL A 50 -0.98 -2.88 -10.10
C VAL A 50 -1.18 -3.05 -8.60
N GLU A 51 -2.32 -3.59 -8.17
CA GLU A 51 -2.60 -3.88 -6.77
C GLU A 51 -1.59 -4.86 -6.18
N LEU A 52 -1.28 -5.95 -6.89
CA LEU A 52 -0.27 -6.91 -6.44
C LEU A 52 1.11 -6.26 -6.27
N VAL A 53 1.52 -5.37 -7.17
CA VAL A 53 2.79 -4.64 -7.07
C VAL A 53 2.76 -3.68 -5.87
N LEU A 54 1.68 -2.91 -5.69
CA LEU A 54 1.50 -2.02 -4.54
C LEU A 54 1.59 -2.79 -3.23
N TRP A 55 0.90 -3.94 -3.15
CA TRP A 55 0.94 -4.83 -2.00
C TRP A 55 2.36 -5.32 -1.70
N TRP A 56 3.11 -5.79 -2.71
CA TRP A 56 4.50 -6.21 -2.51
C TRP A 56 5.39 -5.07 -2.03
N VAL A 57 5.24 -3.87 -2.58
CA VAL A 57 5.99 -2.68 -2.13
C VAL A 57 5.65 -2.34 -0.69
N ALA A 58 4.38 -2.39 -0.30
CA ALA A 58 3.95 -2.18 1.08
C ALA A 58 4.57 -3.23 2.02
N VAL A 59 4.55 -4.52 1.66
CA VAL A 59 5.18 -5.58 2.46
C VAL A 59 6.69 -5.37 2.63
N LEU A 60 7.41 -5.11 1.54
CA LEU A 60 8.86 -4.91 1.59
C LEU A 60 9.24 -3.68 2.42
N THR A 61 8.51 -2.58 2.27
CA THR A 61 8.73 -1.36 3.08
C THR A 61 8.32 -1.55 4.54
N GLY A 62 7.33 -2.40 4.82
CA GLY A 62 6.91 -2.75 6.19
C GLY A 62 7.97 -3.55 6.90
N VAL A 63 8.56 -4.53 6.21
CA VAL A 63 9.75 -5.25 6.69
C VAL A 63 10.90 -4.27 6.96
N GLY A 64 11.17 -3.34 6.04
CA GLY A 64 12.17 -2.29 6.24
C GLY A 64 11.90 -1.40 7.45
N THR A 65 10.64 -1.03 7.68
CA THR A 65 10.21 -0.24 8.85
C THR A 65 10.44 -1.01 10.13
N TYR A 66 10.11 -2.31 10.16
CA TYR A 66 10.37 -3.18 11.30
C TYR A 66 11.86 -3.25 11.65
N TYR A 67 12.72 -3.48 10.66
CA TYR A 67 14.17 -3.46 10.86
C TYR A 67 14.66 -2.12 11.39
N ALA A 68 14.21 -1.01 10.79
CA ALA A 68 14.63 0.33 11.19
C ALA A 68 14.20 0.66 12.62
N TRP A 69 13.04 0.20 13.07
CA TRP A 69 12.48 0.58 14.36
C TRP A 69 12.86 -0.33 15.52
N TYR A 70 13.07 -1.62 15.26
CA TYR A 70 13.30 -2.61 16.30
C TYR A 70 14.72 -3.19 16.32
N LEU A 71 15.43 -3.17 15.18
CA LEU A 71 16.75 -3.79 15.05
C LEU A 71 17.88 -2.77 14.85
N ALA A 72 17.57 -1.55 14.43
CA ALA A 72 18.56 -0.47 14.43
C ALA A 72 18.82 0.02 15.86
N PRO A 73 20.07 0.40 16.19
CA PRO A 73 20.36 1.02 17.49
C PRO A 73 19.48 2.26 17.68
N ALA A 74 18.94 2.44 18.89
CA ALA A 74 18.16 3.62 19.22
C ALA A 74 18.96 4.89 18.85
N PRO A 75 18.36 5.87 18.15
CA PRO A 75 19.03 7.14 17.90
C PRO A 75 19.43 7.77 19.25
N PRO A 76 20.61 8.42 19.33
CA PRO A 76 21.10 9.04 20.56
C PRO A 76 20.17 10.15 21.07
#